data_AF-A0A7X5WNX0-F1
#
_entry.id   AF-A0A7X5WNX0-F1
#
_cell.length_a   1.000
_cell.length_b   1.000
_cell.length_c   1.000
_cell.angle_alpha   90.00
_cell.angle_beta   90.00
_cell.angle_gamma   90.00
#
_symmetry.space_group_name_H-M   'P 1'
#
loop_
_entity.id
_entity.type
_entity.pdbx_description
1 polymer ?
#
loop_
_entity_poly.entity_id
_entity_poly.type
_entity_poly.pdbx_seq_one_letter_code
_entity_poly.pdbx_strand_id
1 'polypeptide(L)' 'VQRTISREVSLDGIGVHSGERASVTFRPADPDSGIVFRRIDLDGAPEVPADLDHVIDTELGTTLGSG' A
#
# COMPACT_ATOMS: atom_id res chain seq x y z
N VAL A 1 6.00 -6.79 -21.42
CA VAL A 1 6.69 -5.64 -20.81
C VAL A 1 6.00 -5.28 -19.52
N GLN A 2 6.74 -4.89 -18.49
CA GLN A 2 6.15 -4.38 -17.26
C GLN A 2 5.37 -3.10 -17.51
N ARG A 3 4.44 -2.80 -16.59
CA ARG A 3 3.56 -1.63 -16.67
C ARG A 3 3.49 -0.94 -15.32
N THR A 4 3.42 0.38 -15.38
CA THR A 4 3.11 1.24 -14.25
C THR A 4 2.07 2.27 -14.70
N ILE A 5 1.48 3.00 -13.75
CA ILE A 5 0.54 4.07 -14.06
C ILE A 5 1.27 5.25 -14.71
N SER A 6 0.58 6.00 -15.57
CA SER A 6 1.21 7.10 -16.33
C SER A 6 1.41 8.39 -15.52
N ARG A 7 0.67 8.56 -14.42
CA ARG A 7 0.73 9.73 -13.54
C ARG A 7 0.23 9.40 -12.16
N GLU A 8 0.58 10.24 -11.19
CA GLU A 8 0.04 10.16 -9.83
C GLU A 8 -1.49 10.36 -9.81
N VAL A 9 -2.16 9.62 -8.93
CA VAL A 9 -3.58 9.78 -8.61
C VAL A 9 -3.81 9.53 -7.13
N SER A 10 -4.65 10.36 -6.51
CA SER A 10 -5.02 10.25 -5.10
C SER A 10 -6.52 10.00 -4.95
N LEU A 11 -6.87 9.23 -3.92
CA LEU A 11 -8.25 8.91 -3.53
C LEU A 11 -8.38 9.11 -2.02
N ASP A 12 -9.54 9.62 -1.59
CA ASP A 12 -9.90 9.75 -0.18
C ASP A 12 -11.11 8.88 0.15
N GLY A 13 -11.11 8.27 1.33
CA GLY A 13 -12.18 7.36 1.73
C GLY A 13 -12.18 7.02 3.22
N ILE A 14 -12.99 6.02 3.56
CA ILE A 14 -13.12 5.47 4.91
C ILE A 14 -12.71 3.99 4.86
N GLY A 15 -11.84 3.57 5.76
CA GLY A 15 -11.43 2.17 5.89
C GLY A 15 -12.61 1.28 6.29
N VAL A 16 -12.87 0.23 5.52
CA VAL A 16 -14.06 -0.63 5.71
C VAL A 16 -14.13 -1.26 7.10
N HIS A 17 -12.98 -1.70 7.63
CA HIS A 17 -12.91 -2.37 8.94
C HIS A 17 -12.51 -1.45 10.08
N SER A 18 -11.73 -0.40 9.83
CA SER A 18 -11.29 0.54 10.86
C SER A 18 -12.29 1.68 11.11
N GLY A 19 -13.10 2.05 10.12
CA GLY A 19 -13.94 3.25 10.17
C GLY A 19 -13.17 4.58 10.09
N GLU A 20 -11.84 4.53 9.93
CA GLU A 20 -10.97 5.70 9.91
C GLU A 20 -10.91 6.34 8.53
N ARG A 21 -10.76 7.68 8.50
CA ARG A 21 -10.50 8.41 7.24
C ARG A 21 -9.09 8.10 6.77
N ALA A 22 -8.94 7.77 5.50
CA ALA A 22 -7.65 7.51 4.87
C ALA A 22 -7.57 8.16 3.49
N SER A 23 -6.35 8.53 3.10
CA SER A 23 -6.01 8.97 1.75
C SER A 23 -4.97 8.00 1.18
N VAL A 24 -5.14 7.62 -0.08
CA VAL A 24 -4.21 6.74 -0.81
C VAL A 24 -3.74 7.47 -2.06
N THR A 25 -2.43 7.54 -2.25
CA THR A 25 -1.81 8.10 -3.45
C THR A 25 -1.04 7.03 -4.19
N PHE A 26 -1.42 6.77 -5.43
CA PHE A 26 -0.74 5.83 -6.32
C PHE A 26 0.32 6.59 -7.13
N ARG A 27 1.55 6.09 -7.18
CA ARG A 27 2.67 6.69 -7.91
C ARG A 27 3.18 5.76 -9.00
N PRO A 28 3.66 6.29 -10.15
CA PRO A 28 4.47 5.51 -11.08
C PRO A 28 5.68 4.92 -10.36
N ALA A 29 6.10 3.74 -10.79
CA ALA A 29 7.23 3.00 -10.23
C ALA A 29 8.11 2.47 -11.36
N ASP A 30 9.39 2.30 -11.05
CA ASP A 30 10.36 1.75 -11.98
C ASP A 30 10.08 0.26 -12.27
N PRO A 31 10.63 -0.27 -13.36
CA PRO A 31 10.63 -1.71 -13.59
C PRO A 31 11.16 -2.50 -12.39
N ASP A 32 10.63 -3.70 -12.19
CA ASP A 32 10.98 -4.67 -11.15
C ASP A 32 10.69 -4.22 -9.70
N SER A 33 10.09 -3.04 -9.49
CA SER A 33 9.69 -2.57 -8.14
C SER A 33 8.54 -3.36 -7.51
N GLY A 34 7.72 -4.06 -8.31
CA GLY A 34 6.48 -4.69 -7.82
C GLY A 34 5.44 -3.67 -7.34
N ILE A 35 4.61 -4.06 -6.38
CA ILE A 35 3.66 -3.16 -5.68
C ILE A 35 4.17 -3.02 -4.24
N VAL A 36 4.34 -1.79 -3.78
CA VAL A 36 4.83 -1.47 -2.44
C VAL A 36 3.88 -0.47 -1.78
N PHE A 37 3.41 -0.79 -0.58
CA PHE A 37 2.64 0.13 0.24
C PHE A 37 3.59 0.96 1.11
N ARG A 38 3.32 2.25 1.25
CA ARG A 38 4.12 3.16 2.08
C ARG A 38 3.25 3.87 3.10
N ARG A 39 3.53 3.68 4.39
CA ARG A 39 2.80 4.29 5.51
C ARG A 39 3.36 5.67 5.83
N ILE A 40 2.97 6.68 5.06
CA ILE A 40 3.49 8.05 5.17
C ILE A 40 3.11 8.78 6.46
N ASP A 41 2.15 8.25 7.21
CA ASP A 41 1.68 8.74 8.49
C ASP A 41 2.58 8.34 9.66
N LEU A 42 3.52 7.41 9.45
CA LEU A 42 4.49 6.96 10.44
C LEU A 42 5.87 7.60 10.22
N ASP A 43 6.66 7.73 11.30
CA ASP A 43 8.04 8.23 11.20
C ASP A 43 8.89 7.31 10.31
N GLY A 44 9.77 7.90 9.51
CA GLY A 44 10.53 7.19 8.48
C GLY A 44 9.71 6.71 7.27
N ALA A 45 8.38 6.79 7.32
CA ALA A 45 7.44 6.37 6.27
C ALA A 45 7.78 4.98 5.70
N PRO A 46 7.65 3.92 6.53
CA PRO A 46 8.09 2.58 6.19
C PRO A 46 7.30 2.02 5.00
N GLU A 47 7.98 1.12 4.28
CA GLU A 47 7.48 0.44 3.10
C GLU A 47 7.20 -1.03 3.41
N VAL A 48 6.13 -1.57 2.80
CA VAL A 48 5.70 -2.95 2.92
C VAL A 48 5.43 -3.48 1.50
N PRO A 49 6.29 -4.37 0.97
CA PRO A 49 6.04 -5.05 -0.30
C PRO A 49 4.74 -5.85 -0.27
N ALA A 50 4.02 -5.86 -1.39
CA ALA A 50 2.80 -6.65 -1.55
C ALA A 50 3.15 -8.07 -2.04
N ASP A 51 3.78 -8.85 -1.16
CA ASP A 51 4.12 -10.26 -1.39
C ASP A 51 3.65 -11.17 -0.23
N LEU A 52 3.88 -12.47 -0.37
CA LEU A 52 3.41 -13.48 0.59
C LEU A 52 4.18 -13.44 1.92
N ASP A 53 5.44 -13.00 1.92
CA ASP A 53 6.28 -13.00 3.11
C ASP A 53 5.85 -11.90 4.11
N HIS A 54 5.07 -10.92 3.64
CA HIS A 54 4.56 -9.80 4.44
C HIS A 54 3.10 -9.95 4.86
N VAL A 55 2.43 -11.09 4.58
CA VAL A 55 1.05 -11.34 5.04
C VAL A 55 1.07 -11.72 6.52
N ILE A 56 0.44 -10.89 7.37
CA ILE A 56 0.41 -11.11 8.83
C ILE A 56 -0.98 -11.53 9.35
N ASP A 57 -2.04 -11.30 8.59
CA ASP A 57 -3.40 -11.68 8.95
C ASP A 57 -4.32 -11.79 7.70
N THR A 58 -5.38 -12.59 7.80
CA THR A 58 -6.35 -12.86 6.73
C THR A 58 -7.83 -12.84 7.19
N GLU A 59 -8.13 -12.57 8.47
CA GLU A 59 -9.49 -12.72 9.02
C GLU A 59 -10.51 -11.75 8.40
N LEU A 60 -10.16 -10.47 8.30
CA LEU A 60 -11.01 -9.40 7.73
C LEU A 60 -10.42 -8.83 6.43
N GLY A 61 -9.87 -9.71 5.59
CA GLY A 61 -9.10 -9.36 4.40
C GLY A 61 -7.60 -9.58 4.61
N THR A 62 -6.81 -9.39 3.56
CA THR A 62 -5.36 -9.59 3.61
C THR A 62 -4.68 -8.36 4.21
N THR A 63 -4.09 -8.53 5.39
CA THR A 63 -3.30 -7.48 6.06
C THR A 63 -1.82 -7.73 5.82
N LEU A 64 -1.14 -6.70 5.30
CA LEU A 64 0.31 -6.70 5.14
C LEU A 64 0.97 -5.94 6.31
N GLY A 65 2.12 -6.42 6.75
CA GLY A 65 2.92 -5.76 7.78
C GLY A 65 4.40 -6.14 7.69
N SER A 66 5.25 -5.27 8.23
CA SER A 66 6.67 -5.54 8.45
C SER A 66 6.96 -5.34 9.94
N GLY A 67 7.23 -6.45 10.64
CA GLY A 67 7.43 -6.50 12.09
C GLY A 67 7.50 -7.91 12.62
#